data_AF-A0A519KFL6-F1
#
_entry.id   AF-A0A519KFL6-F1
#
_cell.length_a   1.000
_cell.length_b   1.000
_cell.length_c   1.000
_cell.angle_alpha   90.00
_cell.angle_beta   90.00
_cell.angle_gamma   90.00
#
_symmetry.space_group_name_H-M   'P 1'
#
loop_
_entity.id
_entity.type
_entity.pdbx_description
1 polymer ?
#
loop_
_entity_poly.entity_id
_entity_poly.type
_entity_poly.pdbx_seq_one_letter_code
_entity_poly.pdbx_strand_id
1 'polypeptide(L)'
;MKREYTNGEVTIVWQPHLCIHSGICAHGLPGVFRPKEKPWVTIGSTTSEDIISQVSKCPSGALTTYINPKPENMPQQVKMNEDTQRFELNIDGETAVIEYKEKNGIIYLNHTEVPSRLGGKGVGKKIVEGTLNLLRDKGIKVAPLCSFVAAYIARHPEYQDMVAPGF
;
A
#
# COMPACT_ATOMS: atom_id res chain seq x y z
N MET A 1 31.30 12.27 -8.29
CA MET A 1 30.85 11.27 -7.30
C MET A 1 29.33 11.32 -7.21
N LYS A 2 28.66 10.21 -7.52
CA LYS A 2 27.21 10.05 -7.43
C LYS A 2 26.79 9.89 -5.96
N ARG A 3 25.67 10.46 -5.56
CA ARG A 3 25.04 10.26 -4.25
C ARG A 3 23.60 9.81 -4.43
N GLU A 4 23.12 8.95 -3.55
CA GLU A 4 21.77 8.39 -3.61
C GLU A 4 21.04 8.62 -2.29
N TYR A 5 19.77 8.98 -2.39
CA TYR A 5 18.89 9.26 -1.25
C TYR A 5 17.55 8.61 -1.51
N THR A 6 17.09 7.74 -0.61
CA THR A 6 15.88 6.93 -0.79
C THR A 6 14.92 7.07 0.38
N ASN A 7 13.61 7.17 0.09
CA ASN A 7 12.53 7.07 1.09
C ASN A 7 11.88 5.68 1.11
N GLY A 8 12.46 4.70 0.41
CA GLY A 8 11.91 3.36 0.24
C GLY A 8 11.04 3.20 -1.01
N GLU A 9 10.36 4.25 -1.48
CA GLU A 9 9.55 4.22 -2.71
C GLU A 9 10.30 4.76 -3.93
N VAL A 10 11.01 5.87 -3.77
CA VAL A 10 11.77 6.54 -4.83
C VAL A 10 13.18 6.83 -4.36
N THR A 11 14.15 6.68 -5.27
CA THR A 11 15.54 7.06 -5.03
C THR A 11 15.91 8.26 -5.89
N ILE A 12 16.40 9.33 -5.24
CA ILE A 12 17.03 10.48 -5.88
C ILE A 12 18.51 10.18 -6.06
N VAL A 13 18.97 10.29 -7.31
CA VAL A 13 20.37 10.26 -7.68
C VAL A 13 20.85 11.69 -7.92
N TRP A 14 21.91 12.09 -7.23
CA TRP A 14 22.54 13.39 -7.39
C TRP A 14 23.99 13.29 -7.87
N GLN A 15 24.31 14.05 -8.92
CA GLN A 15 25.65 14.19 -9.49
C GLN A 15 26.05 15.68 -9.49
N PRO A 16 26.75 16.17 -8.44
CA PRO A 16 27.02 17.59 -8.24
C PRO A 16 27.74 18.27 -9.42
N HIS A 17 28.66 17.56 -10.09
CA HIS A 17 29.46 18.11 -11.19
C HIS A 17 28.65 18.36 -12.47
N LEU A 18 27.43 17.84 -12.57
CA LEU A 18 26.53 18.13 -13.68
C LEU A 18 25.63 19.34 -13.38
N CYS A 19 25.64 19.85 -12.14
CA CYS A 19 24.72 20.91 -11.74
C CYS A 19 25.28 22.29 -12.14
N ILE A 20 24.49 23.05 -12.89
CA ILE A 20 24.81 24.42 -13.28
C ILE A 20 23.97 25.47 -12.55
N HIS A 21 22.86 25.07 -11.89
CA HIS A 21 21.86 25.99 -11.33
C HIS A 21 21.07 25.36 -10.15
N SER A 22 21.74 25.00 -9.05
CA SER A 22 21.13 24.31 -7.88
C SER A 22 19.92 25.01 -7.25
N GLY A 23 19.67 26.28 -7.61
CA GLY A 23 18.52 27.06 -7.18
C GLY A 23 17.16 26.48 -7.60
N ILE A 24 17.03 25.88 -8.79
CA ILE A 24 15.72 25.32 -9.24
C ILE A 24 15.19 24.31 -8.23
N CYS A 25 16.06 23.38 -7.82
CA CYS A 25 15.75 22.31 -6.88
C CYS A 25 15.43 22.88 -5.50
N ALA A 26 16.31 23.73 -4.98
CA ALA A 26 16.21 24.32 -3.64
C ALA A 26 14.99 25.24 -3.48
N HIS A 27 14.61 25.98 -4.52
CA HIS A 27 13.41 26.83 -4.48
C HIS A 27 12.12 26.03 -4.62
N GLY A 28 12.09 24.98 -5.44
CA GLY A 28 10.87 24.22 -5.67
C GLY A 28 10.53 23.21 -4.57
N LEU A 29 11.53 22.60 -3.92
CA LEU A 29 11.32 21.73 -2.75
C LEU A 29 12.38 22.01 -1.66
N PRO A 30 12.28 23.13 -0.93
CA PRO A 30 13.23 23.50 0.12
C PRO A 30 13.24 22.53 1.30
N GLY A 31 12.15 21.76 1.50
CA GLY A 31 12.12 20.69 2.50
C GLY A 31 13.06 19.53 2.16
N VAL A 32 13.27 19.27 0.86
CA VAL A 32 14.05 18.14 0.34
C VAL A 32 15.46 18.56 -0.06
N PHE A 33 15.63 19.66 -0.80
CA PHE A 33 16.93 20.13 -1.30
C PHE A 33 17.43 21.33 -0.50
N ARG A 34 18.45 21.10 0.33
CA ARG A 34 18.95 22.07 1.32
C ARG A 34 20.42 22.40 1.09
N PRO A 35 20.77 23.31 0.14
CA PRO A 35 22.15 23.70 -0.21
C PRO A 35 23.11 24.00 0.94
N LYS A 36 22.57 24.46 2.07
CA LYS A 36 23.35 24.86 3.24
C LYS A 36 23.50 23.76 4.30
N GLU A 37 22.82 22.62 4.13
CA GLU A 37 22.80 21.52 5.10
C GLU A 37 23.60 20.31 4.60
N LYS A 38 24.00 19.45 5.55
CA LYS A 38 24.61 18.16 5.29
C LYS A 38 23.78 17.08 6.01
N PRO A 39 23.12 16.15 5.29
CA PRO A 39 23.14 15.97 3.83
C PRO A 39 22.41 17.09 3.06
N TRP A 40 22.82 17.31 1.80
CA TRP A 40 22.18 18.28 0.90
C TRP A 40 20.74 17.89 0.53
N VAL A 41 20.42 16.59 0.57
CA VAL A 41 19.11 16.04 0.25
C VAL A 41 18.56 15.33 1.49
N THR A 42 17.34 15.68 1.89
CA THR A 42 16.61 15.02 2.98
C THR A 42 15.30 14.48 2.41
N ILE A 43 15.22 13.18 2.23
CA ILE A 43 14.06 12.52 1.61
C ILE A 43 13.12 12.03 2.72
N GLY A 44 11.86 12.47 2.69
CA GLY A 44 10.87 12.18 3.76
C GLY A 44 10.01 13.36 4.21
N SER A 45 10.28 14.58 3.72
CA SER A 45 9.46 15.76 4.05
C SER A 45 8.25 15.98 3.13
N THR A 46 8.06 15.15 2.10
CA THR A 46 7.03 15.32 1.06
C THR A 46 6.73 14.00 0.35
N THR A 47 5.72 13.99 -0.53
CA THR A 47 5.34 12.80 -1.31
C THR A 47 6.38 12.44 -2.37
N SER A 48 6.43 11.16 -2.76
CA SER A 48 7.30 10.67 -3.84
C SER A 48 6.96 11.31 -5.18
N GLU A 49 5.69 11.63 -5.42
CA GLU A 49 5.21 12.32 -6.63
C GLU A 49 5.81 13.73 -6.75
N ASP A 50 5.78 14.51 -5.67
CA ASP A 50 6.36 15.86 -5.65
C ASP A 50 7.87 15.82 -5.94
N ILE A 51 8.57 14.84 -5.36
CA ILE A 51 10.01 14.63 -5.58
C ILE A 51 10.29 14.38 -7.06
N ILE A 52 9.55 13.45 -7.69
CA ILE A 52 9.72 13.11 -9.11
C ILE A 52 9.43 14.32 -9.98
N SER A 53 8.31 15.00 -9.72
CA SER A 53 7.91 16.23 -10.43
C SER A 53 9.01 17.28 -10.36
N GLN A 54 9.60 17.51 -9.18
CA GLN A 54 10.65 18.51 -9.03
C GLN A 54 11.98 18.08 -9.67
N VAL A 55 12.38 16.82 -9.54
CA VAL A 55 13.63 16.32 -10.15
C VAL A 55 13.54 16.35 -11.67
N SER A 56 12.37 16.08 -12.26
CA SER A 56 12.15 16.15 -13.71
C SER A 56 12.41 17.55 -14.30
N LYS A 57 12.33 18.61 -13.48
CA LYS A 57 12.63 19.99 -13.90
C LYS A 57 14.13 20.30 -13.92
N CYS A 58 15.00 19.36 -13.57
CA CYS A 58 16.44 19.58 -13.57
C CYS A 58 16.97 19.61 -15.02
N PRO A 59 17.37 20.79 -15.56
CA PRO A 59 17.74 20.90 -16.96
C PRO A 59 19.09 20.24 -17.27
N SER A 60 19.92 20.05 -16.25
CA SER A 60 21.31 19.59 -16.42
C SER A 60 21.50 18.10 -16.18
N GLY A 61 20.44 17.37 -15.82
CA GLY A 61 20.52 15.95 -15.45
C GLY A 61 21.32 15.67 -14.17
N ALA A 62 21.64 16.71 -13.39
CA ALA A 62 22.33 16.56 -12.11
C ALA A 62 21.48 15.83 -11.07
N LEU A 63 20.16 15.85 -11.23
CA LEU A 63 19.22 15.06 -10.47
C LEU A 63 18.49 14.11 -11.41
N THR A 64 18.41 12.84 -11.02
CA THR A 64 17.52 11.85 -11.63
C THR A 64 16.82 11.04 -10.56
N THR A 65 15.70 10.42 -10.89
CA THR A 65 14.96 9.53 -9.99
C THR A 65 14.71 8.18 -10.64
N TYR A 66 14.63 7.14 -9.83
CA TYR A 66 14.01 5.88 -10.22
C TYR A 66 13.10 5.39 -9.09
N ILE A 67 12.02 4.71 -9.48
CA ILE A 67 11.12 4.05 -8.55
C ILE A 67 11.84 2.80 -8.04
N ASN A 68 11.95 2.66 -6.74
CA ASN A 68 12.44 1.43 -6.15
C ASN A 68 11.40 0.34 -6.38
N PRO A 69 11.82 -0.89 -6.75
CA PRO A 69 10.90 -2.01 -6.72
C PRO A 69 10.28 -2.05 -5.32
N LYS A 70 8.95 -2.06 -5.25
CA LYS A 70 8.25 -2.17 -3.98
C LYS A 70 8.82 -3.41 -3.29
N PRO A 71 9.29 -3.32 -2.03
CA PRO A 71 9.79 -4.50 -1.35
C PRO A 71 8.70 -5.56 -1.42
N GLU A 72 9.09 -6.77 -1.81
CA GLU A 72 8.24 -7.96 -1.93
C GLU A 72 7.56 -8.30 -0.58
N ASN A 73 8.00 -7.63 0.50
CA ASN A 73 7.50 -7.67 1.87
C ASN A 73 6.85 -6.35 2.33
N MET A 74 6.21 -5.59 1.44
CA MET A 74 5.19 -4.60 1.85
C MET A 74 4.12 -5.37 2.64
N PRO A 75 3.56 -4.85 3.76
CA PRO A 75 2.54 -5.58 4.50
C PRO A 75 1.44 -5.96 3.52
N GLN A 76 1.22 -7.27 3.39
CA GLN A 76 0.26 -7.87 2.47
C GLN A 76 -1.12 -7.38 2.87
N GLN A 77 -1.51 -6.23 2.32
CA GLN A 77 -2.76 -5.56 2.64
C GLN A 77 -3.83 -6.06 1.68
N VAL A 78 -4.95 -6.45 2.26
CA VAL A 78 -6.14 -6.80 1.51
C VAL A 78 -6.61 -5.58 0.73
N LYS A 79 -6.88 -5.75 -0.56
CA LYS A 79 -7.45 -4.71 -1.43
C LYS A 79 -8.89 -5.06 -1.76
N MET A 80 -9.78 -4.06 -1.74
CA MET A 80 -11.14 -4.19 -2.25
C MET A 80 -11.13 -3.84 -3.74
N ASN A 81 -11.49 -4.80 -4.58
CA ASN A 81 -11.65 -4.64 -6.02
C ASN A 81 -13.15 -4.57 -6.34
N GLU A 82 -13.64 -3.35 -6.56
CA GLU A 82 -15.06 -3.07 -6.76
C GLU A 82 -15.57 -3.56 -8.12
N ASP A 83 -14.71 -3.54 -9.15
CA ASP A 83 -15.04 -4.00 -10.51
C ASP A 83 -15.35 -5.50 -10.55
N THR A 84 -14.64 -6.29 -9.73
CA THR A 84 -14.80 -7.75 -9.67
C THR A 84 -15.52 -8.24 -8.41
N GLN A 85 -15.90 -7.34 -7.52
CA GLN A 85 -16.50 -7.62 -6.22
C GLN A 85 -15.69 -8.64 -5.39
N ARG A 86 -14.37 -8.39 -5.29
CA ARG A 86 -13.44 -9.26 -4.56
C ARG A 86 -12.58 -8.47 -3.58
N PHE A 87 -12.34 -9.06 -2.42
CA PHE A 87 -11.20 -8.70 -1.59
C PHE A 87 -10.02 -9.57 -2.00
N GLU A 88 -8.86 -8.98 -2.26
CA GLU A 88 -7.70 -9.65 -2.82
C GLU A 88 -6.50 -9.50 -1.89
N LEU A 89 -5.80 -10.62 -1.64
CA LEU A 89 -4.54 -10.66 -0.91
C LEU A 89 -3.49 -11.36 -1.78
N ASN A 90 -2.52 -10.59 -2.27
CA ASN A 90 -1.41 -11.13 -3.06
C ASN A 90 -0.24 -11.54 -2.15
N ILE A 91 0.23 -12.78 -2.31
CA ILE A 91 1.33 -13.39 -1.56
C ILE A 91 2.15 -14.24 -2.53
N ASP A 92 3.46 -13.98 -2.62
CA ASP A 92 4.39 -14.75 -3.45
C ASP A 92 3.93 -14.88 -4.93
N GLY A 93 3.25 -13.85 -5.46
CA GLY A 93 2.70 -13.85 -6.83
C GLY A 93 1.37 -14.60 -7.01
N GLU A 94 0.84 -15.22 -5.95
CA GLU A 94 -0.46 -15.87 -5.91
C GLU A 94 -1.49 -14.97 -5.22
N THR A 95 -2.75 -15.05 -5.63
CA THR A 95 -3.82 -14.19 -5.08
C THR A 95 -4.88 -15.02 -4.37
N ALA A 96 -5.01 -14.84 -3.06
CA ALA A 96 -6.18 -15.29 -2.31
C ALA A 96 -7.31 -14.27 -2.46
N VAL A 97 -8.56 -14.74 -2.47
CA VAL A 97 -9.74 -13.88 -2.69
C VAL A 97 -10.86 -14.16 -1.70
N ILE A 98 -11.62 -13.12 -1.35
CA ILE A 98 -12.96 -13.24 -0.76
C ILE A 98 -13.95 -12.57 -1.71
N GLU A 99 -14.84 -13.35 -2.29
CA GLU A 99 -15.92 -12.83 -3.12
C GLU A 99 -17.01 -12.22 -2.24
N TYR A 100 -17.48 -11.03 -2.61
CA TYR A 100 -18.52 -10.34 -1.87
C TYR A 100 -19.67 -9.85 -2.75
N LYS A 101 -20.78 -9.50 -2.11
CA LYS A 101 -21.83 -8.67 -2.69
C LYS A 101 -22.13 -7.52 -1.75
N GLU A 102 -22.49 -6.38 -2.31
CA GLU A 102 -22.94 -5.23 -1.53
C GLU A 102 -24.44 -5.04 -1.69
N LYS A 103 -25.16 -4.90 -0.57
CA LYS A 103 -26.58 -4.55 -0.58
C LYS A 103 -26.94 -3.81 0.70
N ASN A 104 -27.65 -2.69 0.57
CA ASN A 104 -28.12 -1.87 1.70
C ASN A 104 -27.01 -1.46 2.69
N GLY A 105 -25.80 -1.16 2.18
CA GLY A 105 -24.64 -0.79 3.01
C GLY A 105 -24.04 -1.96 3.82
N ILE A 106 -24.45 -3.20 3.52
CA ILE A 106 -23.90 -4.43 4.11
C ILE A 106 -23.09 -5.16 3.05
N ILE A 107 -21.90 -5.63 3.44
CA ILE A 107 -21.04 -6.47 2.62
C ILE A 107 -21.26 -7.95 2.97
N TYR A 108 -21.77 -8.71 2.02
CA TYR A 108 -22.02 -10.14 2.12
C TYR A 108 -20.79 -10.90 1.66
N LEU A 109 -20.05 -11.50 2.59
CA LEU A 109 -18.83 -12.27 2.31
C LEU A 109 -19.21 -13.70 1.95
N ASN A 110 -19.21 -14.03 0.66
CA ASN A 110 -19.85 -15.25 0.13
C ASN A 110 -18.93 -16.46 0.12
N HIS A 111 -17.72 -16.29 -0.41
CA HIS A 111 -16.78 -17.38 -0.62
C HIS A 111 -15.36 -16.91 -0.41
N THR A 112 -14.53 -17.72 0.24
CA THR A 112 -13.09 -17.48 0.41
C THR A 112 -12.34 -18.55 -0.36
N GLU A 113 -11.48 -18.13 -1.29
CA GLU A 113 -10.63 -19.02 -2.08
C GLU A 113 -9.16 -18.69 -1.83
N VAL A 114 -8.38 -19.72 -1.51
CA VAL A 114 -6.94 -19.62 -1.33
C VAL A 114 -6.29 -20.61 -2.30
N PRO A 115 -5.44 -20.16 -3.22
CA PRO A 115 -4.72 -21.05 -4.12
C PRO A 115 -3.98 -22.15 -3.36
N SER A 116 -4.01 -23.39 -3.86
CA SER A 116 -3.39 -24.53 -3.17
C SER A 116 -1.90 -24.33 -2.89
N ARG A 117 -1.19 -23.53 -3.72
CA ARG A 117 0.22 -23.15 -3.51
C ARG A 117 0.46 -22.30 -2.26
N LEU A 118 -0.59 -21.67 -1.74
CA LEU A 118 -0.60 -20.91 -0.49
C LEU A 118 -1.19 -21.71 0.70
N GLY A 119 -1.58 -22.97 0.49
CA GLY A 119 -2.13 -23.84 1.51
C GLY A 119 -1.17 -24.04 2.70
N GLY A 120 -1.73 -24.19 3.90
CA GLY A 120 -0.96 -24.43 5.13
C GLY A 120 -0.17 -23.22 5.67
N LYS A 121 -0.09 -22.10 4.93
CA LYS A 121 0.64 -20.88 5.34
C LYS A 121 -0.22 -19.87 6.13
N GLY A 122 -1.43 -20.27 6.54
CA GLY A 122 -2.35 -19.39 7.28
C GLY A 122 -2.96 -18.24 6.45
N VAL A 123 -2.86 -18.29 5.12
CA VAL A 123 -3.33 -17.20 4.23
C VAL A 123 -4.83 -16.94 4.34
N GLY A 124 -5.65 -18.00 4.47
CA GLY A 124 -7.08 -17.85 4.70
C GLY A 124 -7.39 -17.00 5.93
N LYS A 125 -6.64 -17.19 7.02
CA LYS A 125 -6.78 -16.36 8.23
C LYS A 125 -6.45 -14.90 7.93
N LYS A 126 -5.31 -14.66 7.26
CA LYS A 126 -4.81 -13.31 6.95
C LYS A 126 -5.77 -12.52 6.07
N ILE A 127 -6.35 -13.14 5.03
CA ILE A 127 -7.28 -12.43 4.14
C ILE A 127 -8.60 -12.09 4.85
N VAL A 128 -9.10 -12.95 5.72
CA VAL A 128 -10.32 -12.66 6.50
C VAL A 128 -10.05 -11.53 7.48
N GLU A 129 -8.97 -11.61 8.26
CA GLU A 129 -8.56 -10.59 9.22
C GLU A 129 -8.38 -9.22 8.55
N GLY A 130 -7.63 -9.19 7.44
CA GLY A 130 -7.41 -7.97 6.67
C GLY A 130 -8.69 -7.39 6.07
N THR A 131 -9.60 -8.24 5.58
CA THR A 131 -10.92 -7.81 5.08
C THR A 131 -11.76 -7.18 6.17
N LEU A 132 -11.84 -7.82 7.34
CA LEU A 132 -12.64 -7.31 8.46
C LEU A 132 -12.08 -6.00 9.00
N ASN A 133 -10.75 -5.88 9.14
CA ASN A 133 -10.14 -4.62 9.56
C ASN A 133 -10.39 -3.50 8.56
N LEU A 134 -10.24 -3.76 7.26
CA LEU A 134 -10.51 -2.78 6.21
C LEU A 134 -11.97 -2.31 6.23
N LEU A 135 -12.92 -3.22 6.46
CA LEU A 135 -14.34 -2.87 6.54
C LEU A 135 -14.67 -2.15 7.85
N ARG A 136 -13.98 -2.46 8.95
CA ARG A 136 -14.12 -1.76 10.24
C ARG A 136 -13.69 -0.31 10.11
N ASP A 137 -12.54 -0.05 9.50
CA ASP A 137 -12.02 1.30 9.30
C ASP A 137 -12.97 2.15 8.45
N LYS A 138 -13.74 1.51 7.56
CA LYS A 138 -14.81 2.14 6.76
C LYS A 138 -16.16 2.23 7.48
N GLY A 139 -16.30 1.64 8.67
CA GLY A 139 -17.57 1.60 9.42
C GLY A 139 -18.65 0.72 8.78
N ILE A 140 -18.27 -0.26 7.95
CA ILE A 140 -19.19 -1.09 7.18
C ILE A 140 -19.50 -2.39 7.93
N LYS A 141 -20.79 -2.76 8.00
CA LYS A 141 -21.24 -4.05 8.58
C LYS A 141 -21.13 -5.19 7.56
N VAL A 142 -20.98 -6.41 8.06
CA VAL A 142 -20.76 -7.60 7.23
C VAL A 142 -21.79 -8.71 7.49
N ALA A 143 -22.12 -9.46 6.46
CA ALA A 143 -22.86 -10.72 6.56
C ALA A 143 -21.91 -11.89 6.20
N PRO A 144 -21.48 -12.72 7.16
CA PRO A 144 -20.49 -13.78 6.95
C PRO A 144 -21.10 -15.06 6.36
N LEU A 145 -21.53 -15.03 5.09
CA LEU A 145 -22.17 -16.20 4.45
C LEU A 145 -21.19 -17.36 4.21
N CYS A 146 -19.92 -17.06 4.00
CA CYS A 146 -18.87 -18.06 3.94
C CYS A 146 -18.68 -18.70 5.32
N SER A 147 -18.85 -20.02 5.40
CA SER A 147 -18.68 -20.78 6.65
C SER A 147 -17.30 -20.59 7.29
N PHE A 148 -16.25 -20.38 6.49
CA PHE A 148 -14.91 -20.09 6.99
C PHE A 148 -14.84 -18.72 7.68
N VAL A 149 -15.45 -17.69 7.08
CA VAL A 149 -15.53 -16.34 7.67
C VAL A 149 -16.36 -16.36 8.95
N ALA A 150 -17.53 -17.01 8.93
CA ALA A 150 -18.36 -17.16 10.12
C ALA A 150 -17.60 -17.86 11.26
N ALA A 151 -16.91 -18.96 10.96
CA ALA A 151 -16.10 -19.69 11.93
C ALA A 151 -14.90 -18.88 12.43
N TYR A 152 -14.36 -17.96 11.62
CA TYR A 152 -13.31 -17.03 12.06
C TYR A 152 -13.88 -16.02 13.07
N ILE A 153 -14.97 -15.33 12.73
CA ILE A 153 -15.61 -14.34 13.62
C ILE A 153 -16.08 -14.98 14.93
N ALA A 154 -16.58 -16.22 14.90
CA ALA A 154 -16.93 -16.96 16.11
C ALA A 154 -15.74 -17.19 17.06
N ARG A 155 -14.53 -17.33 16.53
CA ARG A 155 -13.28 -17.49 17.32
C ARG A 155 -12.64 -16.16 17.69
N HIS A 156 -13.09 -15.06 17.08
CA HIS A 156 -12.56 -13.71 17.23
C HIS A 156 -13.70 -12.74 17.60
N PRO A 157 -14.15 -12.77 18.88
CA PRO A 157 -15.29 -11.99 19.35
C PRO A 157 -15.15 -10.48 19.13
N GLU A 158 -13.92 -9.99 19.01
CA GLU A 158 -13.61 -8.61 18.65
C GLU A 158 -14.25 -8.17 17.34
N TYR A 159 -14.63 -9.07 16.43
CA TYR A 159 -15.32 -8.76 15.17
C TYR A 159 -16.85 -8.93 15.19
N GLN A 160 -17.41 -9.40 16.30
CA GLN A 160 -18.86 -9.62 16.42
C GLN A 160 -19.65 -8.32 16.27
N ASP A 161 -19.07 -7.20 16.69
CA ASP A 161 -19.67 -5.87 16.55
C ASP A 161 -19.94 -5.53 15.08
N MET A 162 -19.19 -6.10 14.14
CA MET A 162 -19.35 -5.83 12.71
C MET A 162 -20.45 -6.64 12.02
N VAL A 163 -20.94 -7.71 12.65
CA VAL A 163 -21.91 -8.60 12.03
C VAL A 163 -23.27 -7.90 11.93
N ALA A 164 -23.84 -7.88 10.72
CA ALA A 164 -25.16 -7.31 10.49
C ALA A 164 -26.23 -8.15 11.21
N PRO A 165 -27.31 -7.54 11.72
CA PRO A 165 -28.39 -8.29 12.38
C PRO A 165 -28.97 -9.38 11.46
N GLY A 166 -29.21 -10.57 12.01
CA GLY A 166 -29.79 -11.70 11.28
C GLY A 166 -28.77 -12.68 10.69
N PHE A 167 -27.51 -12.61 11.10
CA PHE A 167 -26.43 -13.52 10.73
C PHE A 167 -25.66 -14.02 11.95
#